data_AF-A0A1V5ZB35-F1
#
_entry.id   AF-A0A1V5ZB35-F1
#
_cell.length_a   1.000
_cell.length_b   1.000
_cell.length_c   1.000
_cell.angle_alpha   90.00
_cell.angle_beta   90.00
_cell.angle_gamma   90.00
#
_symmetry.space_group_name_H-M   'P 1'
#
loop_
_entity.id
_entity.type
_entity.pdbx_description
1 polymer ?
#
loop_
_entity_poly.entity_id
_entity_poly.type
_entity_poly.pdbx_seq_one_letter_code
_entity_poly.pdbx_strand_id
1 'polypeptide(L)'
;MGPASASEASGHTTQPEWFPAVVELLRVRGYLTLSVKIGYELVLIVSGSAGEAAVIDLSQEPTSLWTDAWTGMRQVLPRVPVIAILPAGNADETIMPEHGAVARVVSPVDAESLVGIVEHVLQNPSYSR
;
A
#
# COMPACT_ATOMS: atom_id res chain seq x y z
N MET A 1 36.79 -15.14 12.01
CA MET A 1 35.44 -15.66 12.28
C MET A 1 34.82 -14.82 13.37
N GLY A 2 33.83 -14.01 13.00
CA GLY A 2 32.85 -13.43 13.91
C GLY A 2 31.57 -13.36 13.07
N PRO A 3 30.49 -14.06 13.45
CA PRO A 3 29.30 -14.10 12.62
C PRO A 3 28.73 -12.69 12.50
N ALA A 4 28.28 -12.36 11.29
CA ALA A 4 27.55 -11.15 11.00
C ALA A 4 26.44 -11.00 12.05
N SER A 5 26.51 -9.94 12.87
CA SER A 5 25.30 -9.35 13.40
C SER A 5 24.60 -8.71 12.22
N ALA A 6 23.93 -9.54 11.41
CA ALA A 6 22.63 -9.17 10.89
C ALA A 6 21.79 -8.90 12.13
N SER A 7 21.97 -7.69 12.67
CA SER A 7 21.09 -7.15 13.68
C SER A 7 19.74 -7.25 13.03
N GLU A 8 18.92 -8.14 13.58
CA GLU A 8 17.54 -8.35 13.17
C GLU A 8 16.88 -6.98 13.17
N ALA A 9 16.87 -6.33 12.00
CA ALA A 9 15.92 -5.28 11.69
C ALA A 9 14.59 -6.01 11.63
N SER A 10 14.08 -6.32 12.82
CA SER A 10 12.69 -6.66 13.04
C SER A 10 11.92 -5.38 12.72
N GLY A 11 11.79 -5.09 11.42
CA GLY A 11 10.92 -4.09 10.85
C GLY A 11 9.51 -4.50 11.23
N HIS A 12 9.15 -4.18 12.47
CA HIS A 12 7.76 -4.12 12.88
C HIS A 12 7.23 -2.91 12.13
N THR A 13 6.74 -3.11 10.91
CA THR A 13 5.93 -2.11 10.22
C THR A 13 4.77 -1.82 11.16
N THR A 14 4.92 -0.71 11.88
CA THR A 14 3.93 -0.24 12.85
C THR A 14 2.74 0.25 12.02
N GLN A 15 1.53 -0.02 12.50
CA GLN A 15 0.33 0.41 11.79
C GLN A 15 0.41 1.93 11.51
N PRO A 16 0.27 2.37 10.24
CA PRO A 16 0.38 3.78 9.92
C PRO A 16 -0.67 4.63 10.63
N GLU A 17 -0.33 5.88 10.95
CA GLU A 17 -1.20 6.79 11.70
C GLU A 17 -2.53 7.08 10.98
N TRP A 18 -2.52 7.11 9.65
CA TRP A 18 -3.72 7.32 8.83
C TRP A 18 -4.70 6.13 8.87
N PHE A 19 -4.22 4.93 9.23
CA PHE A 19 -4.94 3.68 9.02
C PHE A 19 -6.29 3.60 9.73
N PRO A 20 -6.41 3.90 11.04
CA PRO A 20 -7.70 3.79 11.73
C PRO A 20 -8.77 4.70 11.13
N ALA A 21 -8.41 5.95 10.83
CA ALA A 21 -9.33 6.95 10.29
C ALA A 21 -9.83 6.57 8.88
N VAL A 22 -8.94 6.08 8.01
CA VAL A 22 -9.32 5.60 6.66
C VAL A 22 -10.26 4.41 6.75
N VAL A 23 -9.98 3.44 7.62
CA VAL A 23 -10.85 2.28 7.82
C VAL A 23 -12.25 2.69 8.27
N GLU A 24 -12.34 3.63 9.21
CA GLU A 24 -13.63 4.13 9.71
C GLU A 24 -14.44 4.82 8.59
N LEU A 25 -13.81 5.74 7.85
CA LEU A 25 -14.44 6.45 6.76
C LEU A 25 -14.93 5.50 5.66
N LEU A 26 -14.11 4.52 5.25
CA LEU A 26 -14.49 3.52 4.25
C LEU A 26 -15.67 2.66 4.71
N ARG A 27 -15.70 2.28 5.99
CA ARG A 27 -16.82 1.50 6.55
C ARG A 27 -18.12 2.30 6.58
N VAL A 28 -18.07 3.57 6.96
CA VAL A 28 -19.25 4.47 6.92
C VAL A 28 -19.79 4.58 5.49
N ARG A 29 -18.92 4.54 4.48
CA ARG A 29 -19.27 4.55 3.06
C ARG A 29 -19.69 3.19 2.49
N GLY A 30 -19.72 2.14 3.31
CA GLY A 30 -20.22 0.81 2.94
C GLY A 30 -19.19 -0.13 2.30
N TYR A 31 -17.90 0.20 2.35
CA TYR A 31 -16.85 -0.70 1.88
C TYR A 31 -16.46 -1.72 2.96
N LEU A 32 -16.12 -2.93 2.50
CA LEU A 32 -15.47 -3.93 3.34
C LEU A 32 -13.97 -3.62 3.40
N THR A 33 -13.39 -3.64 4.60
CA THR A 33 -11.97 -3.39 4.83
C THR A 33 -11.32 -4.57 5.55
N LEU A 34 -10.19 -5.05 5.01
CA LEU A 34 -9.38 -6.14 5.58
C LEU A 34 -7.92 -5.72 5.65
N SER A 35 -7.31 -5.88 6.82
CA SER A 35 -5.87 -5.67 7.01
C SER A 35 -5.13 -7.00 6.90
N VAL A 36 -4.16 -7.09 6.01
CA VAL A 36 -3.32 -8.28 5.87
C VAL A 36 -1.85 -7.92 5.96
N LYS A 37 -1.04 -8.85 6.47
CA LYS A 37 0.42 -8.71 6.45
C LYS A 37 0.96 -9.49 5.25
N ILE A 38 1.67 -8.81 4.35
CA ILE A 38 2.36 -9.44 3.21
C ILE A 38 3.85 -9.19 3.36
N GLY A 39 4.61 -10.25 3.62
CA GLY A 39 6.01 -10.11 4.04
C GLY A 39 6.09 -9.34 5.36
N TYR A 40 6.72 -8.17 5.33
CA TYR A 40 6.82 -7.26 6.48
C TYR A 40 5.73 -6.17 6.46
N GLU A 41 5.10 -5.94 5.31
CA GLU A 41 4.21 -4.79 5.10
C GLU A 41 2.77 -5.04 5.53
N LEU A 42 2.16 -4.01 6.14
CA LEU A 42 0.73 -3.98 6.39
C LEU A 42 0.02 -3.44 5.15
N VAL A 43 -0.88 -4.23 4.59
CA VAL A 43 -1.67 -3.89 3.41
C VAL A 43 -3.15 -3.82 3.80
N LEU A 44 -3.79 -2.70 3.46
CA LEU A 44 -5.24 -2.53 3.58
C LEU A 44 -5.89 -2.95 2.26
N ILE A 45 -6.70 -4.00 2.29
CA ILE A 45 -7.56 -4.40 1.19
C ILE A 45 -8.93 -3.77 1.42
N VAL A 46 -9.46 -3.14 0.37
CA VAL A 46 -10.77 -2.49 0.34
C VAL A 46 -11.59 -3.13 -0.76
N SER A 47 -12.76 -3.66 -0.42
CA SER A 47 -13.66 -4.33 -1.37
C SER A 47 -15.02 -3.65 -1.38
N GLY A 48 -15.53 -3.38 -2.58
CA GLY A 48 -16.86 -2.83 -2.83
C GLY A 48 -17.53 -3.53 -4.01
N SER A 49 -18.75 -3.12 -4.35
CA SER A 49 -19.50 -3.70 -5.48
C SER A 49 -18.83 -3.50 -6.84
N ALA A 50 -17.98 -2.47 -6.97
CA ALA A 50 -17.27 -2.13 -8.20
C ALA A 50 -15.92 -2.88 -8.36
N GLY A 51 -15.40 -3.48 -7.29
CA GLY A 51 -14.12 -4.18 -7.31
C GLY A 51 -13.36 -4.12 -5.99
N GLU A 52 -12.05 -4.36 -6.07
CA GLU A 52 -11.14 -4.36 -4.94
C GLU A 52 -9.95 -3.43 -5.20
N ALA A 53 -9.37 -2.89 -4.13
CA ALA A 53 -8.14 -2.11 -4.17
C ALA A 53 -7.29 -2.45 -2.96
N ALA A 54 -5.98 -2.31 -3.09
CA ALA A 54 -5.02 -2.50 -2.02
C ALA A 54 -4.26 -1.20 -1.76
N VAL A 55 -4.07 -0.85 -0.49
CA VAL A 55 -3.26 0.29 -0.06
C VAL A 55 -2.08 -0.23 0.74
N ILE A 56 -0.88 0.22 0.39
CA ILE A 56 0.37 -0.11 1.06
C ILE A 56 1.12 1.16 1.43
N ASP A 57 1.63 1.23 2.65
CA ASP A 57 2.47 2.33 3.11
C ASP A 57 3.93 1.96 3.03
N LEU A 58 4.66 2.61 2.13
CA LEU A 58 6.10 2.48 1.96
C LEU A 58 6.83 3.77 2.35
N SER A 59 6.13 4.71 3.00
CA SER A 59 6.66 6.05 3.30
C SER A 59 7.79 6.05 4.33
N GLN A 60 7.90 4.99 5.13
CA GLN A 60 8.99 4.79 6.09
C GLN A 60 10.05 3.81 5.58
N GLU A 61 9.80 3.16 4.45
CA GLU A 61 10.68 2.12 3.93
C GLU A 61 11.76 2.72 3.01
N PRO A 62 13.03 2.30 3.14
CA PRO A 62 14.05 2.67 2.18
C PRO A 62 13.71 2.11 0.79
N THR A 63 14.02 2.88 -0.25
CA THR A 63 13.69 2.54 -1.65
C THR A 63 14.21 1.18 -2.09
N SER A 64 15.34 0.73 -1.53
CA SER A 64 15.91 -0.59 -1.81
C SER A 64 14.98 -1.75 -1.42
N LEU A 65 14.04 -1.55 -0.49
CA LEU A 65 13.09 -2.57 -0.04
C LEU A 65 11.74 -2.53 -0.79
N TRP A 66 11.48 -1.47 -1.56
CA TRP A 66 10.20 -1.33 -2.27
C TRP A 66 9.99 -2.43 -3.31
N THR A 67 11.07 -2.85 -4.00
CA THR A 67 10.99 -3.93 -5.00
C THR A 67 10.55 -5.25 -4.36
N ASP A 68 11.05 -5.57 -3.17
CA ASP A 68 10.70 -6.80 -2.46
C ASP A 68 9.27 -6.76 -1.92
N ALA A 69 8.88 -5.63 -1.30
CA ALA A 69 7.51 -5.39 -0.85
C ALA A 69 6.52 -5.51 -2.03
N TRP A 70 6.84 -4.90 -3.17
CA TRP A 70 6.04 -4.96 -4.37
C TRP A 70 5.93 -6.37 -4.95
N THR A 71 7.05 -7.09 -5.02
CA THR A 71 7.08 -8.48 -5.52
C THR A 71 6.23 -9.39 -4.64
N GLY A 72 6.38 -9.31 -3.31
CA GLY A 72 5.57 -10.10 -2.37
C GLY A 72 4.08 -9.79 -2.51
N MET A 73 3.73 -8.51 -2.61
CA MET A 73 2.35 -8.09 -2.84
C MET A 73 1.79 -8.59 -4.16
N ARG A 74 2.53 -8.53 -5.28
CA ARG A 74 2.06 -9.03 -6.58
C ARG A 74 1.94 -10.55 -6.64
N GLN A 75 2.66 -11.30 -5.82
CA GLN A 75 2.45 -12.74 -5.69
C GLN A 75 1.10 -13.07 -5.02
N VAL A 76 0.68 -12.27 -4.02
CA VAL A 76 -0.56 -12.49 -3.27
C VAL A 76 -1.77 -11.84 -3.95
N LEU A 77 -1.59 -10.65 -4.51
CA LEU A 77 -2.60 -9.79 -5.09
C LEU A 77 -2.24 -9.44 -6.55
N PRO A 78 -2.16 -10.44 -7.46
CA PRO A 78 -1.63 -10.24 -8.80
C PRO A 78 -2.44 -9.28 -9.66
N ARG A 79 -3.76 -9.18 -9.42
CA ARG A 79 -4.70 -8.39 -10.25
C ARG A 79 -5.37 -7.24 -9.51
N VAL A 80 -5.11 -7.09 -8.21
CA VAL A 80 -5.73 -6.01 -7.44
C VAL A 80 -4.97 -4.71 -7.76
N PRO A 81 -5.68 -3.62 -8.09
CA PRO A 81 -5.12 -2.28 -8.14
C PRO A 81 -4.43 -1.92 -6.82
N VAL A 82 -3.23 -1.35 -6.90
CA VAL A 82 -2.46 -0.99 -5.71
C VAL A 82 -2.22 0.50 -5.67
N ILE A 83 -2.49 1.09 -4.50
CA ILE A 83 -2.19 2.46 -4.15
C ILE A 83 -0.99 2.43 -3.19
N ALA A 84 0.12 3.02 -3.60
CA ALA A 84 1.33 3.07 -2.79
C ALA A 84 1.52 4.46 -2.19
N ILE A 85 1.72 4.52 -0.87
CA ILE A 85 2.12 5.74 -0.16
C ILE A 85 3.64 5.77 -0.08
N LEU A 86 4.26 6.83 -0.58
CA LEU A 86 5.71 6.99 -0.74
C LEU A 86 6.23 8.17 0.09
N PRO A 87 7.51 8.20 0.48
CA PRO A 87 8.08 9.32 1.21
C PRO A 87 8.16 10.60 0.35
N ALA A 88 8.06 11.76 1.00
CA ALA A 88 8.31 13.04 0.37
C ALA A 88 9.73 13.10 -0.21
N GLY A 89 9.86 13.58 -1.45
CA GLY A 89 11.15 13.77 -2.11
C GLY A 89 11.70 12.54 -2.83
N ASN A 90 11.00 11.41 -2.78
CA ASN A 90 11.36 10.21 -3.54
C ASN A 90 10.27 9.86 -4.55
N ALA A 91 10.23 10.68 -5.60
CA ALA A 91 9.35 10.51 -6.74
C ALA A 91 10.06 9.76 -7.89
N ASP A 92 11.10 8.97 -7.61
CA ASP A 92 11.84 8.28 -8.66
C ASP A 92 10.91 7.30 -9.38
N GLU A 93 10.40 7.76 -10.52
CA GLU A 93 9.30 7.14 -11.25
C GLU A 93 9.68 5.78 -11.82
N THR A 94 10.99 5.51 -11.88
CA THR A 94 11.64 4.39 -12.55
C THR A 94 11.65 3.08 -11.77
N ILE A 95 11.36 3.11 -10.46
CA ILE A 95 11.62 1.96 -9.56
C ILE A 95 10.42 1.01 -9.44
N MET A 96 9.24 1.37 -9.95
CA MET A 96 8.09 0.46 -9.94
C MET A 96 8.12 -0.44 -11.19
N PRO A 97 8.23 -1.76 -11.06
CA PRO A 97 8.31 -2.66 -12.21
C PRO A 97 6.96 -2.68 -12.94
N GLU A 98 7.01 -2.67 -14.27
CA GLU A 98 6.11 -3.11 -15.38
C GLU A 98 4.56 -3.10 -15.19
N HIS A 99 4.05 -3.27 -13.97
CA HIS A 99 2.64 -3.33 -13.56
C HIS A 99 2.36 -2.35 -12.40
N GLY A 100 3.10 -1.22 -12.33
CA GLY A 100 3.26 -0.32 -11.18
C GLY A 100 2.00 0.11 -10.42
N ALA A 101 2.19 0.77 -9.27
CA ALA A 101 1.08 1.30 -8.47
C ALA A 101 0.14 2.14 -9.35
N VAL A 102 -1.14 1.81 -9.27
CA VAL A 102 -2.22 2.45 -10.01
C VAL A 102 -2.38 3.91 -9.56
N ALA A 103 -2.15 4.17 -8.27
CA ALA A 103 -2.03 5.51 -7.74
C ALA A 103 -0.82 5.60 -6.80
N ARG A 104 -0.12 6.74 -6.85
CA ARG A 104 0.98 7.08 -5.96
C ARG A 104 0.54 8.24 -5.08
N VAL A 105 0.74 8.08 -3.79
CA VAL A 105 0.39 9.07 -2.79
C VAL A 105 1.67 9.45 -2.08
N VAL A 106 1.97 10.75 -1.98
CA VAL A 106 3.16 11.20 -1.26
C VAL A 106 2.76 11.50 0.19
N SER A 107 3.50 10.93 1.13
CA SER A 107 3.34 11.18 2.56
C SER A 107 3.84 12.59 2.93
N PRO A 108 3.20 13.30 3.89
CA PRO A 108 2.02 12.88 4.64
C PRO A 108 0.73 12.97 3.82
N VAL A 109 -0.20 12.05 4.06
CA VAL A 109 -1.54 12.04 3.46
C VAL A 109 -2.61 12.05 4.55
N ASP A 110 -3.65 12.86 4.37
CA ASP A 110 -4.82 12.84 5.24
C ASP A 110 -5.81 11.73 4.84
N ALA A 111 -6.62 11.29 5.79
CA ALA A 111 -7.51 10.15 5.60
C ALA A 111 -8.57 10.37 4.51
N GLU A 112 -9.14 11.57 4.40
CA GLU A 112 -10.19 11.88 3.42
C GLU A 112 -9.64 11.86 1.99
N SER A 113 -8.45 12.46 1.78
CA SER A 113 -7.76 12.42 0.49
C SER A 113 -7.45 10.98 0.08
N LEU A 114 -6.94 10.15 1.00
CA LEU A 114 -6.64 8.74 0.70
C LEU A 114 -7.92 7.94 0.38
N VAL A 115 -9.02 8.18 1.09
CA VAL A 115 -10.31 7.57 0.78
C VAL A 115 -10.79 7.97 -0.62
N GLY A 116 -10.68 9.25 -1.00
CA GLY A 116 -11.05 9.72 -2.33
C GLY A 116 -10.25 9.03 -3.45
N ILE A 117 -8.96 8.75 -3.20
CA ILE A 117 -8.11 8.01 -4.14
C ILE A 117 -8.54 6.55 -4.22
N VAL A 118 -8.82 5.90 -3.09
CA VAL A 118 -9.34 4.52 -3.06
C VAL A 118 -10.64 4.41 -3.86
N GLU A 119 -11.59 5.31 -3.66
CA GLU A 119 -12.85 5.32 -4.39
C GLU A 119 -12.66 5.55 -5.88
N HIS A 120 -11.77 6.47 -6.26
CA HIS A 120 -11.43 6.70 -7.66
C HIS A 120 -10.89 5.42 -8.33
N VAL A 121 -10.02 4.68 -7.63
CA VAL A 121 -9.46 3.42 -8.12
C VAL A 121 -10.54 2.34 -8.23
N LEU A 122 -11.39 2.18 -7.21
CA LEU A 122 -12.48 1.20 -7.20
C LEU A 122 -13.51 1.44 -8.31
N GLN A 123 -13.76 2.70 -8.66
CA GLN A 123 -14.75 3.09 -9.67
C GLN A 123 -14.21 3.04 -11.10
N ASN A 124 -12.90 2.85 -11.29
CA ASN A 124 -12.28 2.87 -12.61
C ASN A 124 -11.90 1.45 -13.08
N PRO A 125 -12.73 0.83 -13.95
CA PRO A 125 -12.56 -0.56 -14.37
C PRO A 125 -11.30 -0.81 -15.20
N SER A 126 -10.59 0.24 -15.62
CA SER A 126 -9.32 0.15 -16.33
C SER A 126 -8.21 -0.42 -15.44
N TYR A 127 -8.35 -0.37 -14.12
CA TYR A 127 -7.35 -0.85 -13.17
C TYR A 127 -7.48 -2.32 -12.78
N SER A 128 -8.63 -2.93 -13.08
CA SER A 128 -8.97 -4.31 -12.69
C SER A 128 -8.80 -5.33 -13.83
N ARG A 129 -8.22 -4.93 -14.96
CA ARG A 129 -8.08 -5.75 -16.20
C ARG A 129 -6.72 -6.41 -16.33
#